data_AF-A0A830B9X1-F1
#
_entry.id   AF-A0A830B9X1-F1
#
_cell.length_a   1.000
_cell.length_b   1.000
_cell.length_c   1.000
_cell.angle_alpha   90.00
_cell.angle_beta   90.00
_cell.angle_gamma   90.00
#
_symmetry.space_group_name_H-M   'P 1'
#
loop_
_entity.id
_entity.type
_entity.pdbx_description
1 polymer ?
#
loop_
_entity_poly.entity_id
_entity_poly.type
_entity_poly.pdbx_seq_one_letter_code
_entity_poly.pdbx_strand_id
1 'polypeptide(L)'
;DFRNAFIGTLQKLNNSPSRGVFVHSCYVHGHIGAREGWGCSSIVGNNTIREAISDWYFDRNPFQMIDTVNDVPRDCNSSTVPEVNGKCMRLMQ
;
A
#
# COMPACT_ATOMS: atom_id res chain seq x y z
N ASP A 1 2.22 -3.15 -19.97
CA ASP A 1 1.17 -2.19 -20.38
C ASP A 1 0.30 -1.69 -19.22
N PHE A 2 -0.48 -2.53 -18.53
CA PHE A 2 -1.41 -2.08 -17.48
C PHE A 2 -0.74 -1.28 -16.36
N ARG A 3 0.33 -1.79 -15.75
CA ARG A 3 1.04 -1.10 -14.65
C ARG A 3 1.48 0.31 -15.05
N ASN A 4 2.09 0.44 -16.22
CA ASN A 4 2.58 1.73 -16.70
C ASN A 4 1.43 2.72 -16.96
N ALA A 5 0.32 2.24 -17.52
CA ALA A 5 -0.88 3.05 -17.69
C ALA A 5 -1.49 3.48 -16.33
N PHE A 6 -1.54 2.57 -15.36
CA PHE A 6 -2.05 2.83 -14.01
C PHE A 6 -1.20 3.87 -13.28
N ILE A 7 0.11 3.66 -13.19
CA ILE A 7 1.05 4.60 -12.56
C ILE A 7 1.07 5.94 -13.29
N GLY A 8 1.14 5.93 -14.63
CA GLY A 8 1.12 7.15 -15.43
C GLY A 8 -0.18 7.93 -15.30
N THR A 9 -1.30 7.28 -14.98
CA THR A 9 -2.57 7.97 -14.68
C THR A 9 -2.54 8.62 -13.31
N LEU A 10 -2.02 7.93 -12.29
CA LEU A 10 -1.90 8.49 -10.94
C LEU A 10 -0.92 9.67 -10.88
N GLN A 11 0.19 9.60 -11.61
CA GLN A 11 1.18 10.69 -11.69
C GLN A 11 0.64 11.96 -12.37
N LYS A 12 -0.44 11.86 -13.16
CA LYS A 12 -1.12 13.02 -13.74
C LYS A 12 -2.06 13.72 -12.78
N LEU A 13 -2.34 13.11 -11.61
CA LEU A 13 -3.14 13.76 -10.59
C LEU A 13 -2.31 14.89 -9.96
N ASN A 14 -2.86 16.11 -9.92
CA ASN A 14 -2.18 17.23 -9.26
C ASN A 14 -1.91 16.89 -7.78
N ASN A 15 -0.72 17.24 -7.30
CA ASN A 15 -0.36 17.11 -5.89
C ASN A 15 -1.34 17.94 -5.04
N SER A 16 -2.08 17.28 -4.15
CA SER A 16 -2.98 17.93 -3.19
C SER A 16 -2.73 17.37 -1.80
N PRO A 17 -2.48 18.20 -0.76
CA PRO A 17 -2.26 17.69 0.59
C PRO A 17 -3.48 16.92 1.13
N SER A 18 -4.68 17.26 0.66
CA SER A 18 -5.92 16.56 1.01
C SER A 18 -6.12 15.21 0.30
N ARG A 19 -5.27 14.86 -0.68
CA ARG A 19 -5.37 13.60 -1.43
C ARG A 19 -4.27 12.64 -0.98
N GLY A 20 -4.68 11.47 -0.50
CA GLY A 20 -3.80 10.34 -0.26
C GLY A 20 -3.62 9.46 -1.50
N VAL A 21 -2.42 8.94 -1.73
CA VAL A 21 -2.10 7.88 -2.69
C VAL A 21 -1.17 6.88 -2.00
N PHE A 22 -1.62 5.65 -1.87
CA PHE A 22 -0.81 4.52 -1.40
C PHE A 22 -0.95 3.40 -2.43
N VAL A 23 0.11 3.13 -3.19
CA VAL A 23 0.13 2.04 -4.17
C VAL A 23 1.28 1.10 -3.85
N HIS A 24 0.96 -0.17 -3.61
CA HIS A 24 1.94 -1.23 -3.42
C HIS A 24 1.73 -2.31 -4.48
N SER A 25 2.77 -3.09 -4.80
CA SER A 25 2.73 -4.07 -5.88
C SER A 25 2.19 -5.44 -5.44
N CYS A 26 1.28 -5.53 -4.47
CA CYS A 26 0.68 -6.82 -4.10
C CYS A 26 -0.64 -7.05 -4.84
N TYR A 27 -0.84 -8.24 -5.40
CA TYR A 27 -2.15 -8.60 -5.94
C TYR A 27 -3.03 -9.16 -4.82
N VAL A 28 -4.00 -8.38 -4.36
CA VAL A 28 -4.91 -8.81 -3.28
C VAL A 28 -6.18 -7.99 -3.33
N HIS A 29 -7.29 -8.66 -3.02
CA HIS A 29 -8.62 -8.07 -3.05
C HIS A 29 -9.06 -7.69 -1.63
N GLY A 30 -9.76 -6.55 -1.48
CA GLY A 30 -10.44 -6.23 -0.20
C GLY A 30 -9.58 -5.61 0.91
N HIS A 31 -8.40 -5.07 0.60
CA HIS A 31 -7.51 -4.46 1.62
C HIS A 31 -8.19 -3.47 2.56
N ILE A 32 -9.11 -2.64 2.06
CA ILE A 32 -9.79 -1.62 2.87
C ILE A 32 -10.69 -2.26 3.95
N GLY A 33 -11.27 -3.43 3.67
CA GLY A 33 -12.11 -4.17 4.62
C GLY A 33 -11.30 -4.87 5.71
N ALA A 34 -10.11 -5.38 5.36
CA ALA A 34 -9.21 -6.09 6.26
C ALA A 34 -8.31 -5.16 7.09
N ARG A 35 -8.91 -4.24 7.86
CA ARG A 35 -8.19 -3.20 8.65
C ARG A 35 -7.15 -3.77 9.61
N GLU A 36 -7.40 -4.97 10.13
CA GLU A 36 -6.47 -5.68 11.02
C GLU A 36 -5.13 -5.96 10.33
N GLY A 37 -5.14 -6.23 9.03
CA GLY A 37 -3.95 -6.45 8.20
C GLY A 37 -3.17 -5.18 7.83
N TRP A 38 -3.71 -3.98 8.08
CA TRP A 38 -3.06 -2.73 7.66
C TRP A 38 -1.72 -2.47 8.36
N GLY A 39 -1.54 -2.97 9.58
CA GLY A 39 -0.27 -2.87 10.29
C GLY A 39 0.80 -3.84 9.79
N CYS A 40 0.46 -4.69 8.83
CA CYS A 40 1.32 -5.71 8.26
C CYS A 40 1.36 -5.67 6.73
N SER A 41 0.85 -4.60 6.13
CA SER A 41 0.92 -4.44 4.68
C SER A 41 2.38 -4.33 4.23
N SER A 42 2.62 -4.53 2.94
CA SER A 42 3.87 -4.07 2.33
C SER A 42 4.17 -2.62 2.69
N ILE A 43 5.47 -2.34 2.84
CA ILE A 43 5.96 -1.02 3.18
C ILE A 43 6.14 -0.22 1.89
N VAL A 44 5.53 0.96 1.84
CA VAL A 44 5.70 1.92 0.74
C VAL A 44 6.11 3.25 1.36
N GLY A 45 7.22 3.84 0.88
CA GLY A 45 7.73 5.09 1.44
C GLY A 45 7.94 5.02 2.96
N ASN A 46 8.53 3.93 3.45
CA ASN A 46 8.76 3.62 4.87
C ASN A 46 7.51 3.52 5.76
N ASN A 47 6.32 3.38 5.16
CA ASN A 47 5.08 3.26 5.90
C ASN A 47 4.28 2.04 5.47
N THR A 48 3.66 1.38 6.45
CA THR A 48 2.54 0.48 6.25
C THR A 48 1.26 1.28 5.89
N ILE A 49 0.22 0.60 5.45
CA ILE A 49 -1.10 1.20 5.21
C ILE A 49 -1.61 1.88 6.48
N ARG A 50 -1.41 1.26 7.66
CA ARG A 50 -1.84 1.82 8.94
C ARG A 50 -1.17 3.16 9.22
N GLU A 51 0.14 3.24 9.04
CA GLU A 51 0.90 4.47 9.28
C GLU A 51 0.50 5.55 8.27
N ALA A 52 0.47 5.21 6.98
CA ALA A 52 0.10 6.12 5.91
C ALA A 52 -1.31 6.72 6.08
N ILE A 53 -2.31 5.88 6.38
CA ILE A 53 -3.68 6.35 6.62
C ILE A 53 -3.76 7.17 7.90
N SER A 54 -3.07 6.76 8.97
CA SER A 54 -3.06 7.49 10.23
C SER A 54 -2.47 8.89 10.05
N ASP A 55 -1.36 9.03 9.32
CA ASP A 55 -0.75 10.33 9.07
C ASP A 55 -1.60 11.21 8.17
N TRP A 56 -2.20 10.64 7.12
CA TRP A 56 -3.10 11.37 6.22
C TRP A 56 -4.40 11.81 6.91
N TYR A 57 -5.04 10.93 7.69
CA TYR A 57 -6.33 11.22 8.34
C TYR A 57 -6.24 12.29 9.42
N PHE A 58 -5.11 12.34 10.14
CA PHE A 58 -4.86 13.31 11.21
C PHE A 58 -4.06 14.53 10.74
N ASP A 59 -3.95 14.76 9.42
CA ASP A 59 -3.20 15.86 8.81
C ASP A 59 -1.75 16.00 9.31
N ARG A 60 -1.13 14.89 9.75
CA ARG A 60 0.27 14.90 10.22
C ARG A 60 1.25 14.96 9.06
N ASN A 61 0.93 14.28 7.97
CA ASN A 61 1.74 14.29 6.76
C ASN A 61 0.89 13.90 5.54
N PRO A 62 0.94 14.62 4.41
CA PRO A 62 0.38 14.11 3.16
C PRO A 62 1.09 12.82 2.75
N PHE A 63 0.32 11.85 2.27
CA PHE A 63 0.87 10.57 1.83
C PHE A 63 0.56 10.32 0.36
N GLN A 64 1.56 10.46 -0.52
CA GLN A 64 1.42 10.23 -1.96
C GLN A 64 2.59 9.38 -2.47
N MET A 65 2.58 8.10 -2.13
CA MET A 65 3.66 7.18 -2.46
C MET A 65 3.18 6.01 -3.31
N ILE A 66 4.04 5.63 -4.25
CA ILE A 66 3.87 4.51 -5.17
C ILE A 66 5.10 3.62 -5.04
N ASP A 67 4.90 2.32 -4.91
CA ASP A 67 5.96 1.33 -4.98
C ASP A 67 6.63 1.37 -6.36
N THR A 68 7.89 1.81 -6.36
CA THR A 68 8.74 1.88 -7.55
C THR A 68 9.83 0.81 -7.55
N VAL A 69 9.97 0.06 -6.46
CA VAL A 69 10.99 -0.99 -6.31
C VAL A 69 10.52 -2.26 -7.01
N ASN A 70 9.24 -2.60 -6.86
CA ASN A 70 8.68 -3.78 -7.51
C ASN A 70 7.94 -3.38 -8.80
N ASP A 71 8.37 -3.96 -9.91
CA ASP A 71 7.80 -3.75 -11.25
C ASP A 71 6.77 -4.83 -11.64
N VAL A 72 6.72 -5.93 -10.88
CA VAL A 72 5.77 -7.03 -11.05
C VAL A 72 4.85 -7.20 -9.82
N PRO A 73 3.59 -7.63 -10.03
CA PRO A 73 2.73 -8.01 -8.92
C PRO A 73 3.33 -9.15 -8.09
N ARG A 74 3.26 -9.03 -6.76
CA ARG A 74 3.78 -10.01 -5.80
C ARG A 74 2.65 -10.63 -4.99
N ASP A 75 2.84 -11.90 -4.63
CA ASP A 75 1.98 -12.55 -3.65
C ASP A 75 2.39 -12.09 -2.25
N CYS A 76 1.55 -11.28 -1.62
CA CYS A 76 1.78 -10.78 -0.26
C CYS A 76 0.93 -11.51 0.79
N ASN A 77 0.28 -12.59 0.39
CA ASN A 77 -0.37 -13.55 1.28
C ASN A 77 0.51 -14.80 1.48
N SER A 78 1.78 -14.75 1.08
CA SER A 78 2.72 -15.84 1.28
C SER A 78 3.63 -15.58 2.48
N SER A 79 3.82 -16.61 3.30
CA SER A 79 4.81 -16.65 4.41
C SER A 79 6.26 -16.40 3.96
N THR A 80 6.52 -16.42 2.65
CA THR A 80 7.85 -16.21 2.05
C THR A 80 8.19 -14.74 1.81
N VAL A 81 7.24 -13.81 2.01
CA VAL A 81 7.53 -12.37 1.90
C VAL A 81 8.06 -11.86 3.25
N PRO A 82 9.30 -11.33 3.32
CA PRO A 82 9.90 -10.86 4.57
C PRO A 82 9.10 -9.76 5.28
N GLU A 83 8.31 -9.01 4.50
CA GLU A 83 7.48 -7.89 4.98
C GLU A 83 6.22 -8.37 5.72
N VAL A 84 5.82 -9.65 5.59
CA VAL A 84 4.56 -10.17 6.15
C VAL A 84 4.86 -11.08 7.32
N ASN A 85 4.77 -10.54 8.54
CA ASN A 85 4.99 -11.31 9.76
C ASN A 85 3.92 -12.41 9.89
N GLY A 86 4.28 -13.64 10.28
CA GLY A 86 3.39 -14.80 10.29
C GLY A 86 2.12 -14.67 11.15
N LYS A 87 2.04 -13.65 12.04
CA LYS A 87 0.81 -13.26 12.76
C LYS A 87 -0.25 -12.65 11.83
N CYS A 88 0.16 -12.00 10.75
CA CYS A 88 -0.70 -11.19 9.88
C CYS A 88 -1.45 -12.04 8.85
N MET A 89 -0.88 -13.18 8.45
CA MET A 89 -1.50 -14.21 7.61
C MET A 89 -2.85 -14.71 8.16
N ARG A 90 -3.00 -14.78 9.49
CA ARG A 90 -4.23 -15.27 10.14
C ARG A 90 -5.35 -14.23 10.23
N LEU A 91 -5.06 -12.96 9.94
CA LEU A 91 -6.04 -11.85 10.03
C LEU A 91 -6.58 -11.45 8.65
N MET A 92 -6.05 -12.04 7.57
CA MET A 92 -6.48 -11.80 6.18
C MET A 92 -7.19 -13.01 5.55
N GLN A 93 -7.59 -13.99 6.37
CA GLN A 93 -8.21 -15.26 6.00
C GLN A 93 -9.56 -15.38 6.71
#